data_AF-A0A2K2VBY5-F1
#
_entry.id   AF-A0A2K2VBY5-F1
#
_cell.length_a   1.000
_cell.length_b   1.000
_cell.length_c   1.000
_cell.angle_alpha   90.00
_cell.angle_beta   90.00
_cell.angle_gamma   90.00
#
_symmetry.space_group_name_H-M   'P 1'
#
loop_
_entity.id
_entity.type
_entity.pdbx_description
1 polymer ?
#
loop_
_entity_poly.entity_id
_entity_poly.type
_entity_poly.pdbx_seq_one_letter_code
_entity_poly.pdbx_strand_id
1 'polypeptide(L)'
;MNNGAYFRKLREYIIKVADIVYMKVLDDPYVFEEVNHTFQLLVLRKTPNSGRYVFRRGNILIFSEKAEELRRLFNNSVTLRELGYRVETGRVVWNQHKDKLTNNPSEGVLMIWSRNIRDGKLVLGGDRPQYIRWSGKIDRGPAIVVTRITGHPKRLKLEAALIPPGTVFVAENHVNVVYPPPNATLEEMEEIVRQLNDPRTWELLSHVTGNTQISKTELENLVPLTITRTRETYPLQFTSIKDIKTRSSNTLENILPMKNNS
;
A
#
# COMPACT_ATOMS: atom_id res chain seq x y z
N MET A 1 -5.82 21.15 2.10
CA MET A 1 -4.41 20.88 2.43
C MET A 1 -4.19 19.40 2.33
N ASN A 2 -3.22 19.00 1.51
CA ASN A 2 -2.83 17.61 1.35
C ASN A 2 -2.33 17.04 2.69
N ASN A 3 -2.81 15.84 3.04
CA ASN A 3 -2.43 15.12 4.26
C ASN A 3 -1.01 14.51 4.20
N GLY A 4 -0.34 14.60 3.05
CA GLY A 4 1.04 14.20 2.86
C GLY A 4 2.02 14.87 3.83
N ALA A 5 3.17 14.22 3.99
CA ALA A 5 4.20 14.57 4.97
C ALA A 5 4.77 16.00 4.79
N TYR A 6 4.77 16.52 3.57
CA TYR A 6 5.26 17.86 3.24
C TYR A 6 4.58 18.96 4.08
N PHE A 7 3.26 18.86 4.29
CA PHE A 7 2.50 19.86 5.04
C PHE A 7 2.37 19.57 6.55
N ARG A 8 3.13 18.60 7.08
CA ARG A 8 3.06 18.22 8.49
C ARG A 8 3.32 19.40 9.44
N LYS A 9 4.43 20.13 9.23
CA LYS A 9 4.81 21.27 10.08
C LYS A 9 3.75 22.39 10.06
N LEU A 10 3.12 22.61 8.91
CA LEU A 10 2.03 23.57 8.78
C LEU A 10 0.80 23.13 9.60
N ARG A 11 0.41 21.85 9.54
CA ARG A 11 -0.67 21.31 10.37
C ARG A 11 -0.40 21.45 11.86
N GLU A 12 0.83 21.10 12.28
CA GLU A 12 1.26 21.24 13.68
C GLU A 12 1.23 22.70 14.13
N TYR A 13 1.68 23.63 13.29
CA TYR A 13 1.62 25.05 13.55
C TYR A 13 0.18 25.56 13.69
N ILE A 14 -0.71 25.21 12.76
CA ILE A 14 -2.12 25.61 12.80
C ILE A 14 -2.76 25.20 14.13
N ILE A 15 -2.57 23.94 14.56
CA ILE A 15 -3.12 23.46 15.84
C ILE A 15 -2.59 24.26 17.03
N LYS A 16 -1.32 24.68 16.99
CA LYS A 16 -0.71 25.44 18.08
C LYS A 16 -1.32 26.83 18.22
N VAL A 17 -1.76 27.45 17.12
CA VAL A 17 -2.11 28.88 17.09
C VAL A 17 -3.57 29.18 16.79
N ALA A 18 -4.35 28.20 16.33
CA ALA A 18 -5.73 28.40 15.89
C ALA A 18 -6.61 27.15 16.00
N ASP A 19 -7.90 27.38 16.18
CA ASP A 19 -8.95 26.39 15.96
C ASP A 19 -9.38 26.35 14.50
N ILE A 20 -9.74 25.16 14.03
CA ILE A 20 -10.34 24.96 12.71
C ILE A 20 -11.85 24.98 12.92
N VAL A 21 -12.47 26.14 12.69
CA VAL A 21 -13.91 26.32 12.95
C VAL A 21 -14.78 25.80 11.81
N TYR A 22 -14.20 25.72 10.60
CA TYR A 22 -14.84 25.12 9.43
C TYR A 22 -13.77 24.51 8.53
N MET A 23 -14.07 23.33 7.98
CA MET A 23 -13.27 22.71 6.95
C MET A 23 -14.16 21.96 5.97
N LYS A 24 -13.87 22.08 4.68
CA LYS A 24 -14.53 21.32 3.62
C LYS A 24 -13.59 21.04 2.46
N VAL A 25 -13.55 19.79 2.00
CA VAL A 25 -12.95 19.43 0.70
C VAL A 25 -13.94 19.83 -0.38
N LEU A 26 -13.47 20.61 -1.35
CA LEU A 26 -14.26 21.03 -2.50
C LEU A 26 -14.11 19.98 -3.58
N ASP A 27 -15.24 19.33 -3.79
CA ASP A 27 -15.38 18.08 -4.52
C ASP A 27 -15.64 18.27 -6.01
N ASP A 28 -15.92 19.51 -6.40
CA ASP A 28 -16.18 19.93 -7.77
C ASP A 28 -14.86 20.42 -8.38
N PRO A 29 -14.30 19.69 -9.36
CA PRO A 29 -13.05 20.06 -10.02
C PRO A 29 -13.20 21.31 -10.90
N TYR A 30 -14.42 21.77 -11.16
CA TYR A 30 -14.73 22.94 -11.98
C TYR A 30 -15.02 24.21 -11.16
N VAL A 31 -14.82 24.18 -9.84
CA VAL A 31 -14.88 25.40 -9.00
C VAL A 31 -13.88 26.46 -9.49
N PHE A 32 -12.81 26.02 -10.13
CA PHE A 32 -11.79 26.88 -10.72
C PHE A 32 -11.53 26.42 -12.16
N GLU A 33 -11.40 27.37 -13.07
CA GLU A 33 -11.15 27.10 -14.49
C GLU A 33 -9.71 26.60 -14.71
N GLU A 34 -9.54 25.69 -15.67
CA GLU A 34 -8.25 25.18 -16.16
C GLU A 34 -7.32 24.49 -15.13
N VAL A 35 -7.87 24.01 -14.01
CA VAL A 35 -7.08 23.35 -12.97
C VAL A 35 -7.60 21.95 -12.64
N ASN A 36 -6.69 20.97 -12.65
CA ASN A 36 -6.99 19.60 -12.21
C ASN A 36 -6.46 19.37 -10.78
N HIS A 37 -7.10 20.02 -9.80
CA HIS A 37 -6.70 19.97 -8.39
C HIS A 37 -7.90 19.77 -7.47
N THR A 38 -7.67 19.10 -6.34
CA THR A 38 -8.64 19.04 -5.23
C THR A 38 -8.38 20.19 -4.26
N PHE A 39 -9.41 21.00 -3.99
CA PHE A 39 -9.31 22.15 -3.10
C PHE A 39 -9.86 21.82 -1.71
N GLN A 40 -9.39 22.54 -0.69
CA GLN A 40 -9.94 22.45 0.66
C GLN A 40 -10.04 23.84 1.25
N LEU A 41 -11.24 24.21 1.69
CA LEU A 41 -11.49 25.43 2.44
C LEU A 41 -11.23 25.16 3.93
N LEU A 42 -10.42 26.01 4.55
CA LEU A 42 -10.17 26.01 6.00
C LEU A 42 -10.47 27.41 6.54
N VAL A 43 -11.34 27.50 7.55
CA VAL A 43 -11.57 28.74 8.30
C VAL A 43 -10.91 28.58 9.67
N LEU A 44 -9.96 29.47 9.96
CA LEU A 44 -9.17 29.44 11.18
C LEU A 44 -9.60 30.57 12.12
N ARG A 45 -9.75 30.26 13.40
CA ARG A 45 -9.98 31.24 14.47
C ARG A 45 -8.82 31.20 15.45
N LYS A 46 -8.24 32.35 15.80
CA LYS A 46 -7.10 32.44 16.74
C LYS A 46 -7.56 32.19 18.19
N THR A 47 -7.90 30.94 18.48
CA THR A 47 -8.34 30.41 19.77
C THR A 47 -7.72 29.01 19.95
N PRO A 48 -7.74 28.43 21.16
CA PRO A 48 -7.30 27.06 21.36
C PRO A 48 -8.02 26.08 20.42
N ASN A 49 -7.28 25.13 19.84
CA ASN A 49 -7.82 24.16 18.90
C ASN A 49 -8.72 23.13 19.60
N SER A 50 -9.93 22.94 19.09
CA SER A 50 -10.94 22.01 19.61
C SER A 50 -10.66 20.55 19.25
N GLY A 51 -9.78 20.29 18.27
CA GLY A 51 -9.54 18.96 17.72
C GLY A 51 -10.64 18.44 16.80
N ARG A 52 -11.69 19.23 16.52
CA ARG A 52 -12.87 18.82 15.73
C ARG A 52 -12.49 18.14 14.41
N TYR A 53 -11.55 18.74 13.67
CA TYR A 53 -11.09 18.27 12.36
C TYR A 53 -9.72 17.58 12.40
N VAL A 54 -9.19 17.29 13.58
CA VAL A 54 -7.83 16.75 13.76
C VAL A 54 -7.89 15.26 14.04
N PHE A 55 -7.30 14.45 13.15
CA PHE A 55 -7.08 13.03 13.40
C PHE A 55 -5.58 12.78 13.65
N ARG A 56 -5.28 11.98 14.67
CA ARG A 56 -3.92 11.59 15.05
C ARG A 56 -3.83 10.08 15.20
N ARG A 57 -2.80 9.47 14.62
CA ARG A 57 -2.41 8.07 14.87
C ARG A 57 -0.89 7.98 14.90
N GLY A 58 -0.35 7.56 16.04
CA GLY A 58 1.09 7.64 16.29
C GLY A 58 1.63 9.04 16.04
N ASN A 59 2.62 9.16 15.15
CA ASN A 59 3.24 10.44 14.78
C ASN A 59 2.57 11.14 13.60
N ILE A 60 1.50 10.56 13.05
CA ILE A 60 0.79 11.13 11.91
C ILE A 60 -0.35 11.99 12.42
N LEU A 61 -0.40 13.18 11.87
CA LEU A 61 -1.44 14.17 12.12
C LEU A 61 -1.97 14.63 10.77
N ILE A 62 -3.27 14.50 10.59
CA ILE A 62 -3.99 14.90 9.38
C ILE A 62 -5.23 15.73 9.74
N PHE A 63 -5.71 16.50 8.77
CA PHE A 63 -7.01 17.16 8.89
C PHE A 63 -8.04 16.40 8.06
N SER A 64 -9.19 16.09 8.65
CA SER A 64 -10.28 15.37 7.98
C SER A 64 -11.66 15.85 8.46
N GLU A 65 -12.60 15.98 7.53
CA GLU A 65 -14.02 16.29 7.85
C GLU A 65 -14.65 15.18 8.68
N LYS A 66 -14.13 13.96 8.52
CA LYS A 66 -14.55 12.75 9.23
C LYS A 66 -13.59 12.37 10.36
N ALA A 67 -12.88 13.33 10.96
CA ALA A 67 -11.89 13.04 12.01
C ALA A 67 -12.47 12.24 13.19
N GLU A 68 -13.72 12.48 13.57
CA GLU A 68 -14.42 11.72 14.62
C GLU A 68 -14.71 10.27 14.21
N GLU A 69 -15.18 10.06 12.99
CA GLU A 69 -15.42 8.72 12.43
C GLU A 69 -14.12 7.92 12.33
N LEU A 70 -13.05 8.56 11.85
CA LEU A 70 -11.71 7.97 11.82
C LEU A 70 -11.25 7.59 13.23
N ARG A 71 -11.43 8.43 14.25
CA ARG A 71 -11.09 8.08 15.64
C ARG A 71 -11.83 6.83 16.10
N ARG A 72 -13.14 6.73 15.86
CA ARG A 72 -13.96 5.58 16.26
C ARG A 72 -13.53 4.28 15.58
N LEU A 73 -13.27 4.33 14.28
CA LEU A 73 -12.81 3.15 13.52
C LEU A 73 -11.45 2.67 14.03
N PHE A 74 -10.53 3.61 14.26
CA PHE A 74 -9.19 3.28 14.71
C PHE A 74 -9.12 2.80 16.17
N ASN A 75 -10.16 3.02 16.99
CA ASN A 75 -10.23 2.48 18.36
C ASN A 75 -10.32 0.95 18.40
N ASN A 76 -10.94 0.34 17.40
CA ASN A 76 -11.15 -1.12 17.34
C ASN A 76 -10.36 -1.80 16.21
N SER A 77 -9.34 -1.11 15.68
CA SER A 77 -8.53 -1.60 14.58
C SER A 77 -7.04 -1.55 14.93
N VAL A 78 -6.28 -2.38 14.24
CA VAL A 78 -4.82 -2.36 14.23
C VAL A 78 -4.31 -1.92 12.86
N THR A 79 -3.11 -1.36 12.83
CA THR A 79 -2.41 -0.99 11.59
C THR A 79 -1.39 -2.05 11.21
N LEU A 80 -0.92 -2.03 9.96
CA LEU A 80 0.21 -2.87 9.53
C LEU A 80 1.41 -2.69 10.46
N ARG A 81 1.72 -1.45 10.85
CA ARG A 81 2.81 -1.17 11.78
C ARG A 81 2.62 -1.80 13.16
N GLU A 82 1.41 -1.70 13.72
CA GLU A 82 1.09 -2.27 15.04
C GLU A 82 1.11 -3.81 15.01
N LEU A 83 0.81 -4.41 13.85
CA LEU A 83 0.94 -5.84 13.61
C LEU A 83 2.40 -6.30 13.41
N GLY A 84 3.35 -5.37 13.25
CA GLY A 84 4.77 -5.64 13.03
C GLY A 84 5.18 -5.71 11.55
N TYR A 85 4.26 -5.46 10.62
CA TYR A 85 4.57 -5.38 9.20
C TYR A 85 5.34 -4.09 8.89
N ARG A 86 6.18 -4.18 7.85
CA ARG A 86 6.93 -3.03 7.33
C ARG A 86 6.55 -2.78 5.90
N VAL A 87 6.45 -1.51 5.50
CA VAL A 87 6.13 -1.16 4.11
C VAL A 87 7.31 -0.44 3.46
N GLU A 88 7.71 -0.90 2.27
CA GLU A 88 8.64 -0.18 1.41
C GLU A 88 8.01 0.12 0.05
N THR A 89 8.38 1.24 -0.54
CA THR A 89 8.05 1.54 -1.94
C THR A 89 8.98 0.75 -2.85
N GLY A 90 8.44 0.23 -3.95
CA GLY A 90 9.20 -0.47 -4.98
C GLY A 90 10.38 0.37 -5.47
N ARG A 91 11.50 -0.30 -5.73
CA ARG A 91 12.81 0.35 -5.91
C ARG A 91 13.12 0.64 -7.37
N VAL A 92 12.44 -0.03 -8.29
CA VAL A 92 12.74 0.09 -9.72
C VAL A 92 11.96 1.26 -10.31
N VAL A 93 12.67 2.30 -10.72
CA VAL A 93 12.14 3.35 -11.59
C VAL A 93 12.37 2.91 -13.03
N TRP A 94 11.37 2.27 -13.65
CA TRP A 94 11.56 1.53 -14.90
C TRP A 94 12.16 2.37 -16.04
N ASN A 95 11.80 3.66 -16.12
CA ASN A 95 12.28 4.57 -17.16
C ASN A 95 13.81 4.77 -17.12
N GLN A 96 14.45 4.57 -15.97
CA GLN A 96 15.90 4.69 -15.79
C GLN A 96 16.65 3.38 -16.11
N HIS A 97 15.91 2.30 -16.39
CA HIS A 97 16.46 0.95 -16.60
C HIS A 97 15.83 0.24 -17.79
N LYS A 98 15.37 0.97 -18.81
CA LYS A 98 14.66 0.41 -19.97
C LYS A 98 15.49 -0.65 -20.71
N ASP A 99 16.80 -0.44 -20.80
CA ASP A 99 17.79 -1.32 -21.41
C ASP A 99 18.00 -2.64 -20.66
N LYS A 100 17.61 -2.69 -19.39
CA LYS A 100 17.76 -3.87 -18.51
C LYS A 100 16.50 -4.74 -18.47
N LEU A 101 15.40 -4.27 -19.04
CA LEU A 101 14.13 -4.99 -19.08
C LEU A 101 14.19 -6.12 -20.12
N THR A 102 13.70 -7.30 -19.76
CA THR A 102 13.70 -8.50 -20.62
C THR A 102 12.46 -9.35 -20.37
N ASN A 103 12.06 -10.14 -21.37
CA ASN A 103 11.03 -11.17 -21.23
C ASN A 103 11.61 -12.56 -20.95
N ASN A 104 12.93 -12.71 -20.99
CA ASN A 104 13.60 -13.98 -20.73
C ASN A 104 13.80 -14.17 -19.21
N PRO A 105 13.12 -15.15 -18.56
CA PRO A 105 13.28 -15.43 -17.13
C PRO A 105 14.70 -15.83 -16.73
N SER A 106 15.49 -16.40 -17.66
CA SER A 106 16.87 -16.82 -17.37
C SER A 106 17.85 -15.64 -17.30
N GLU A 107 17.45 -14.47 -17.77
CA GLU A 107 18.31 -13.29 -17.84
C GLU A 107 18.05 -12.28 -16.72
N GLY A 108 17.00 -12.45 -15.91
CA GLY A 108 16.60 -11.41 -14.97
C GLY A 108 15.73 -11.88 -13.82
N VAL A 109 15.53 -10.95 -12.88
CA VAL A 109 14.65 -11.15 -11.72
C VAL A 109 13.23 -10.75 -12.09
N LEU A 110 12.24 -11.46 -11.54
CA LEU A 110 10.82 -11.14 -11.74
C LEU A 110 10.52 -9.69 -11.33
N MET A 111 9.96 -8.91 -12.24
CA MET A 111 9.56 -7.53 -12.00
C MET A 111 8.05 -7.45 -11.73
N ILE A 112 7.66 -6.97 -10.55
CA ILE A 112 6.26 -6.77 -10.20
C ILE A 112 5.83 -5.36 -10.59
N TRP A 113 4.93 -5.29 -11.57
CA TRP A 113 4.27 -4.06 -12.01
C TRP A 113 2.97 -3.85 -11.24
N SER A 114 2.54 -2.60 -11.09
CA SER A 114 1.23 -2.29 -10.50
C SER A 114 0.07 -2.98 -11.22
N ARG A 115 0.14 -3.09 -12.56
CA ARG A 115 -0.85 -3.80 -13.39
C ARG A 115 -0.92 -5.31 -13.16
N ASN A 116 0.12 -5.90 -12.55
CA ASN A 116 0.07 -7.32 -12.21
C ASN A 116 -0.84 -7.57 -11.00
N ILE A 117 -1.20 -6.54 -10.24
CA ILE A 117 -2.02 -6.64 -9.04
C ILE A 117 -3.45 -6.30 -9.43
N ARG A 118 -4.33 -7.32 -9.45
CA ARG A 118 -5.74 -7.14 -9.80
C ARG A 118 -6.61 -8.22 -9.19
N ASP A 119 -7.80 -7.83 -8.74
CA ASP A 119 -8.84 -8.72 -8.23
C ASP A 119 -8.32 -9.63 -7.09
N GLY A 120 -7.50 -9.04 -6.21
CA GLY A 120 -6.87 -9.76 -5.08
C GLY A 120 -5.73 -10.70 -5.47
N LYS A 121 -5.32 -10.74 -6.74
CA LYS A 121 -4.39 -11.74 -7.29
C LYS A 121 -3.21 -11.11 -8.02
N LEU A 122 -2.11 -11.86 -8.05
CA LEU A 122 -0.97 -11.55 -8.89
C LEU A 122 -1.14 -12.22 -10.26
N VAL A 123 -1.26 -11.43 -11.31
CA VAL A 123 -1.38 -11.90 -12.69
C VAL A 123 -0.24 -11.35 -13.54
N LEU A 124 0.70 -12.22 -13.87
CA LEU A 124 1.89 -11.89 -14.66
C LEU A 124 1.57 -11.80 -16.16
N GLY A 125 2.45 -11.15 -16.91
CA GLY A 125 2.35 -10.88 -18.34
C GLY A 125 1.81 -9.48 -18.64
N GLY A 126 1.59 -9.22 -19.94
CA GLY A 126 1.12 -7.93 -20.46
C GLY A 126 2.02 -7.37 -21.55
N ASP A 127 1.94 -6.06 -21.74
CA ASP A 127 2.67 -5.27 -22.74
C ASP A 127 4.10 -4.90 -22.31
N ARG A 128 4.42 -5.05 -21.02
CA ARG A 128 5.74 -4.70 -20.47
C ARG A 128 6.59 -5.95 -20.24
N PRO A 129 7.93 -5.84 -20.38
CA PRO A 129 8.81 -6.94 -20.03
C PRO A 129 8.62 -7.39 -18.57
N GLN A 130 8.60 -8.70 -18.34
CA GLN A 130 8.26 -9.27 -17.02
C GLN A 130 9.48 -9.49 -16.11
N TYR A 131 10.69 -9.26 -16.62
CA TYR A 131 11.95 -9.46 -15.90
C TYR A 131 12.90 -8.27 -16.09
N ILE A 132 13.85 -8.15 -15.18
CA ILE A 132 14.87 -7.10 -15.21
C ILE A 132 16.24 -7.65 -14.79
N ARG A 133 17.29 -7.33 -15.56
CA ARG A 133 18.69 -7.54 -15.18
C ARG A 133 19.04 -6.58 -14.04
N TRP A 134 18.81 -7.02 -12.80
CA TRP A 134 18.92 -6.18 -11.61
C TRP A 134 20.13 -6.55 -10.76
N SER A 135 20.97 -5.57 -10.46
CA SER A 135 22.14 -5.71 -9.59
C SER A 135 21.92 -5.13 -8.18
N GLY A 136 20.75 -4.55 -7.91
CA GLY A 136 20.41 -3.97 -6.61
C GLY A 136 19.79 -4.99 -5.66
N LYS A 137 19.28 -4.50 -4.53
CA LYS A 137 18.56 -5.33 -3.55
C LYS A 137 17.34 -6.00 -4.21
N ILE A 138 17.22 -7.31 -4.00
CA ILE A 138 16.09 -8.14 -4.37
C ILE A 138 15.19 -8.40 -3.15
N ASP A 139 13.90 -8.58 -3.40
CA ASP A 139 12.93 -8.97 -2.41
C ASP A 139 12.63 -10.47 -2.50
N ARG A 140 12.18 -11.06 -1.39
CA ARG A 140 11.81 -12.47 -1.33
C ARG A 140 10.49 -12.64 -0.59
N GLY A 141 9.58 -13.43 -1.16
CA GLY A 141 8.30 -13.75 -0.55
C GLY A 141 8.44 -14.69 0.67
N PRO A 142 7.42 -14.75 1.54
CA PRO A 142 6.09 -14.16 1.34
C PRO A 142 6.07 -12.65 1.58
N ALA A 143 5.28 -11.93 0.78
CA ALA A 143 5.07 -10.50 0.90
C ALA A 143 3.69 -10.12 0.35
N ILE A 144 3.14 -8.97 0.72
CA ILE A 144 1.96 -8.42 0.07
C ILE A 144 2.41 -7.27 -0.83
N VAL A 145 1.92 -7.22 -2.06
CA VAL A 145 2.14 -6.10 -2.97
C VAL A 145 0.85 -5.30 -3.12
N VAL A 146 0.96 -3.98 -3.08
CA VAL A 146 -0.18 -3.06 -3.12
C VAL A 146 0.07 -1.98 -4.17
N THR A 147 -0.92 -1.65 -4.99
CA THR A 147 -0.81 -0.54 -5.93
C THR A 147 -0.65 0.79 -5.19
N ARG A 148 0.25 1.66 -5.67
CA ARG A 148 0.40 3.02 -5.13
C ARG A 148 -0.56 4.00 -5.74
N ILE A 149 -0.81 3.89 -7.04
CA ILE A 149 -1.72 4.79 -7.76
C ILE A 149 -3.14 4.30 -7.50
N THR A 150 -3.94 5.18 -6.91
CA THR A 150 -5.32 4.89 -6.53
C THR A 150 -6.36 5.47 -7.47
N GLY A 151 -5.94 6.30 -8.44
CA GLY A 151 -6.85 7.09 -9.27
C GLY A 151 -7.31 8.37 -8.58
N HIS A 152 -8.41 8.97 -9.03
CA HIS A 152 -8.99 10.16 -8.39
C HIS A 152 -9.44 9.79 -6.96
N PRO A 153 -9.28 10.65 -5.92
CA PRO A 153 -9.63 10.33 -4.52
C PRO A 153 -11.05 9.74 -4.33
N LYS A 154 -12.01 10.20 -5.13
CA LYS A 154 -13.41 9.70 -5.17
C LYS A 154 -13.59 8.28 -5.73
N ARG A 155 -12.59 7.77 -6.45
CA ARG A 155 -12.57 6.42 -7.06
C ARG A 155 -11.33 5.67 -6.60
N LEU A 156 -10.90 5.93 -5.36
CA LEU A 156 -9.74 5.27 -4.77
C LEU A 156 -9.95 3.77 -4.87
N LYS A 157 -9.09 3.10 -5.62
CA LYS A 157 -9.04 1.64 -5.70
C LYS A 157 -7.63 1.20 -5.36
N LEU A 158 -7.49 0.58 -4.19
CA LEU A 158 -6.27 -0.16 -3.89
C LEU A 158 -6.45 -1.59 -4.35
N GLU A 159 -5.44 -2.09 -5.04
CA GLU A 159 -5.35 -3.50 -5.38
C GLU A 159 -4.20 -4.06 -4.58
N ALA A 160 -4.44 -5.17 -3.88
CA ALA A 160 -3.42 -5.89 -3.14
C ALA A 160 -3.39 -7.36 -3.56
N ALA A 161 -2.22 -7.98 -3.55
CA ALA A 161 -2.06 -9.41 -3.82
C ALA A 161 -0.92 -10.01 -3.00
N LEU A 162 -1.00 -11.32 -2.75
CA LEU A 162 0.05 -12.07 -2.11
C LEU A 162 1.15 -12.46 -3.11
N ILE A 163 2.41 -12.25 -2.72
CA ILE A 163 3.58 -12.86 -3.33
C ILE A 163 3.86 -14.17 -2.59
N PRO A 164 3.88 -15.33 -3.27
CA PRO A 164 4.10 -16.62 -2.63
C PRO A 164 5.47 -16.75 -1.94
N PRO A 165 5.58 -17.56 -0.87
CA PRO A 165 6.86 -17.89 -0.24
C PRO A 165 7.94 -18.32 -1.24
N GLY A 166 9.17 -17.85 -1.03
CA GLY A 166 10.31 -18.23 -1.86
C GLY A 166 10.42 -17.51 -3.21
N THR A 167 9.38 -16.80 -3.65
CA THR A 167 9.41 -15.99 -4.89
C THR A 167 10.45 -14.88 -4.75
N VAL A 168 11.42 -14.85 -5.67
CA VAL A 168 12.41 -13.76 -5.76
C VAL A 168 11.91 -12.73 -6.76
N PHE A 169 11.85 -11.46 -6.35
CA PHE A 169 11.28 -10.41 -7.17
C PHE A 169 11.89 -9.03 -6.88
N VAL A 170 11.54 -8.07 -7.73
CA VAL A 170 11.69 -6.64 -7.48
C VAL A 170 10.40 -5.93 -7.84
N ALA A 171 10.02 -4.92 -7.05
CA ALA A 171 8.83 -4.13 -7.31
C ALA A 171 9.15 -2.80 -8.02
N GLU A 172 8.31 -2.44 -8.99
CA GLU A 172 8.33 -1.13 -9.62
C GLU A 172 7.86 -0.03 -8.65
N ASN A 173 8.32 1.20 -8.84
CA ASN A 173 8.09 2.27 -7.88
C ASN A 173 6.62 2.70 -7.70
N HIS A 174 5.66 2.26 -8.51
CA HIS A 174 4.22 2.43 -8.28
C HIS A 174 3.58 1.25 -7.54
N VAL A 175 4.39 0.38 -6.92
CA VAL A 175 3.97 -0.70 -6.04
C VAL A 175 4.58 -0.46 -4.65
N ASN A 176 3.79 -0.65 -3.60
CA ASN A 176 4.31 -0.81 -2.24
C ASN A 176 4.43 -2.30 -1.94
N VAL A 177 5.49 -2.68 -1.23
CA VAL A 177 5.75 -4.04 -0.74
C VAL A 177 5.61 -4.03 0.77
N VAL A 178 4.74 -4.89 1.29
CA VAL A 178 4.49 -5.09 2.72
C VAL A 178 5.17 -6.40 3.15
N TYR A 179 6.13 -6.29 4.05
CA TYR A 179 6.91 -7.41 4.57
C TYR A 179 6.32 -7.90 5.90
N PRO A 180 6.07 -9.21 6.04
CA PRO A 180 5.56 -9.77 7.28
C PRO A 180 6.59 -9.73 8.42
N PRO A 181 6.13 -9.64 9.68
CA PRO A 181 6.96 -9.96 10.84
C PRO A 181 7.29 -11.48 10.88
N PRO A 182 8.30 -11.91 11.65
CA PRO A 182 8.74 -13.31 11.70
C PRO A 182 7.66 -14.34 12.05
N ASN A 183 6.61 -13.93 12.76
CA ASN A 183 5.54 -14.80 13.27
C ASN A 183 4.21 -14.68 12.51
N ALA A 184 4.16 -13.96 11.38
CA ALA A 184 2.95 -13.87 10.58
C ALA A 184 2.67 -15.19 9.84
N THR A 185 1.40 -15.58 9.80
CA THR A 185 0.93 -16.74 9.02
C THR A 185 0.48 -16.29 7.63
N LEU A 186 0.44 -17.23 6.67
CA LEU A 186 -0.12 -16.94 5.35
C LEU A 186 -1.60 -16.56 5.43
N GLU A 187 -2.36 -17.20 6.32
CA GLU A 187 -3.77 -16.87 6.58
C GLU A 187 -3.95 -15.42 7.04
N GLU A 188 -3.10 -14.92 7.95
CA GLU A 188 -3.12 -13.51 8.36
C GLU A 188 -2.83 -12.60 7.16
N MET A 189 -1.85 -12.95 6.33
CA MET A 189 -1.51 -12.17 5.13
C MET A 189 -2.63 -12.17 4.09
N GLU A 190 -3.31 -13.29 3.88
CA GLU A 190 -4.47 -13.41 2.99
C GLU A 190 -5.64 -12.58 3.49
N GLU A 191 -5.88 -12.57 4.81
CA GLU A 191 -6.90 -11.73 5.43
C GLU A 191 -6.58 -10.24 5.29
N ILE A 192 -5.31 -9.84 5.44
CA ILE A 192 -4.85 -8.48 5.14
C ILE A 192 -5.10 -8.13 3.67
N VAL A 193 -4.76 -9.02 2.74
CA VAL A 193 -5.04 -8.82 1.29
C VAL A 193 -6.54 -8.63 1.07
N ARG A 194 -7.39 -9.46 1.68
CA ARG A 194 -8.84 -9.35 1.57
C ARG A 194 -9.36 -7.99 2.05
N GLN A 195 -8.89 -7.52 3.21
CA GLN A 195 -9.28 -6.22 3.76
C GLN A 195 -8.75 -5.04 2.95
N LEU A 196 -7.54 -5.13 2.40
CA LEU A 196 -6.97 -4.07 1.53
C LEU A 196 -7.73 -3.92 0.21
N ASN A 197 -8.35 -4.99 -0.28
CA ASN A 197 -9.22 -4.99 -1.46
C ASN A 197 -10.69 -4.71 -1.13
N ASP A 198 -11.04 -4.45 0.14
CA ASP A 198 -12.42 -4.18 0.55
C ASP A 198 -12.80 -2.72 0.22
N PRO A 199 -13.92 -2.48 -0.50
CA PRO A 199 -14.37 -1.13 -0.83
C PRO A 199 -14.56 -0.20 0.38
N ARG A 200 -14.89 -0.75 1.56
CA ARG A 200 -15.01 0.03 2.80
C ARG A 200 -13.65 0.61 3.21
N THR A 201 -12.58 -0.16 3.05
CA THR A 201 -11.21 0.34 3.30
C THR A 201 -10.88 1.50 2.37
N TRP A 202 -11.32 1.43 1.11
CA TRP A 202 -11.07 2.50 0.14
C TRP A 202 -11.83 3.78 0.44
N GLU A 203 -13.10 3.69 0.81
CA GLU A 203 -13.90 4.83 1.23
C GLU A 203 -13.22 5.56 2.40
N LEU A 204 -12.76 4.82 3.39
CA LEU A 204 -12.05 5.39 4.54
C LEU A 204 -10.75 6.07 4.15
N LEU A 205 -9.96 5.43 3.28
CA LEU A 205 -8.70 6.00 2.80
C LEU A 205 -8.90 7.24 1.95
N SER A 206 -10.05 7.41 1.29
CA SER A 206 -10.38 8.66 0.58
C SER A 206 -10.50 9.86 1.53
N HIS A 207 -10.82 9.62 2.82
CA HIS A 207 -10.93 10.66 3.85
C HIS A 207 -9.63 10.89 4.64
N VAL A 208 -8.65 10.02 4.43
CA VAL A 208 -7.31 10.07 5.03
C VAL A 208 -6.30 10.61 4.03
N THR A 209 -6.31 10.09 2.81
CA THR A 209 -5.38 10.43 1.73
C THR A 209 -5.95 11.59 0.91
N GLY A 210 -5.18 12.67 0.80
CA GLY A 210 -5.55 13.83 -0.02
C GLY A 210 -4.97 13.75 -1.44
N ASN A 211 -4.57 12.55 -1.88
CA ASN A 211 -3.73 12.32 -3.06
C ASN A 211 -4.28 11.22 -3.93
N THR A 212 -3.86 11.23 -5.19
CA THR A 212 -4.07 10.14 -6.16
C THR A 212 -3.11 8.96 -5.98
N GLN A 213 -2.33 9.00 -4.89
CA GLN A 213 -1.35 7.98 -4.54
C GLN A 213 -1.35 7.71 -3.04
N ILE A 214 -1.16 6.45 -2.65
CA ILE A 214 -0.86 6.06 -1.28
C ILE A 214 0.65 5.92 -1.08
N SER A 215 1.18 6.64 -0.09
CA SER A 215 2.56 6.48 0.34
C SER A 215 2.75 5.23 1.20
N LYS A 216 4.00 4.75 1.31
CA LYS A 216 4.33 3.66 2.25
C LYS A 216 3.92 3.99 3.69
N THR A 217 4.07 5.25 4.09
CA THR A 217 3.79 5.69 5.46
C THR A 217 2.29 5.69 5.75
N GLU A 218 1.47 6.14 4.78
CA GLU A 218 0.00 6.07 4.90
C GLU A 218 -0.46 4.61 4.92
N LEU A 219 0.03 3.76 4.01
CA LEU A 219 -0.31 2.33 3.99
C LEU A 219 0.06 1.64 5.31
N GLU A 220 1.24 1.93 5.84
CA GLU A 220 1.78 1.31 7.06
C GLU A 220 1.05 1.74 8.34
N ASN A 221 0.55 2.98 8.41
CA ASN A 221 0.08 3.59 9.66
C ASN A 221 -1.40 4.05 9.64
N LEU A 222 -2.03 4.13 8.48
CA LEU A 222 -3.36 4.74 8.32
C LEU A 222 -4.35 3.85 7.56
N VAL A 223 -4.09 2.55 7.48
CA VAL A 223 -5.09 1.56 7.08
C VAL A 223 -5.59 0.84 8.33
N PRO A 224 -6.86 0.98 8.70
CA PRO A 224 -7.45 0.21 9.79
C PRO A 224 -7.68 -1.23 9.34
N LEU A 225 -7.16 -2.20 10.10
CA LEU A 225 -7.33 -3.63 9.89
C LEU A 225 -7.97 -4.27 11.12
N THR A 226 -8.81 -5.27 10.88
CA THR A 226 -9.44 -6.09 11.92
C THR A 226 -8.89 -7.50 11.82
N ILE A 227 -7.80 -7.78 12.54
CA ILE A 227 -7.15 -9.10 12.53
C ILE A 227 -7.45 -9.82 13.84
N THR A 228 -8.09 -10.99 13.75
CA THR A 228 -8.31 -11.88 14.89
C THR A 228 -7.09 -12.79 15.05
N ARG A 229 -6.16 -12.44 15.95
CA ARG A 229 -5.14 -13.41 16.38
C ARG A 229 -5.75 -14.28 17.47
N THR A 230 -6.05 -15.53 17.15
CA THR A 230 -6.28 -16.54 18.19
C THR A 230 -5.02 -16.62 19.06
N ARG A 231 -5.18 -16.44 20.37
CA ARG A 231 -4.07 -16.64 21.31
C ARG A 231 -3.76 -18.15 21.32
N GLU A 232 -2.49 -18.49 21.03
CA GLU A 232 -1.84 -19.82 21.06
C GLU A 232 -2.14 -20.70 19.81
N THR A 233 -1.18 -21.29 19.07
CA THR A 233 -0.10 -22.22 19.48
C THR A 233 0.84 -22.60 18.30
N TYR A 234 2.11 -22.89 18.64
CA TYR A 234 3.19 -23.73 18.02
C TYR A 234 3.54 -23.74 16.50
N PRO A 235 4.85 -23.87 16.15
CA PRO A 235 5.32 -23.84 14.76
C PRO A 235 5.09 -25.19 14.07
N LEU A 236 4.45 -25.20 12.90
CA LEU A 236 4.39 -26.40 12.06
C LEU A 236 4.71 -26.13 10.58
N GLN A 237 5.73 -26.89 10.19
CA GLN A 237 6.16 -27.45 8.91
C GLN A 237 5.42 -27.05 7.62
N PHE A 238 6.24 -26.66 6.63
CA PHE A 238 5.86 -26.32 5.26
C PHE A 238 5.34 -27.53 4.48
N THR A 239 4.13 -27.41 3.96
CA THR A 239 3.67 -28.15 2.78
C THR A 239 3.64 -27.21 1.58
N SER A 240 4.43 -27.53 0.57
CA SER A 240 4.33 -26.94 -0.77
C SER A 240 3.01 -27.37 -1.40
N ILE A 241 2.31 -26.50 -2.13
CA ILE A 241 1.75 -26.80 -3.47
C ILE A 241 0.94 -25.64 -4.10
N LYS A 242 1.26 -25.43 -5.39
CA LYS A 242 0.42 -25.09 -6.55
C LYS A 242 -0.73 -24.08 -6.36
N ASP A 243 -0.53 -22.87 -6.86
CA ASP A 243 -1.48 -22.20 -7.76
C ASP A 243 -0.83 -20.98 -8.43
N ILE A 244 -0.07 -21.23 -9.51
CA ILE A 244 0.36 -20.20 -10.45
C ILE A 244 -0.30 -20.54 -11.79
N LYS A 245 -1.31 -19.77 -12.21
CA LYS A 245 -1.90 -19.90 -13.55
C LYS A 245 -1.19 -18.97 -14.52
N THR A 246 -0.33 -19.53 -15.36
CA THR A 246 0.21 -18.89 -16.56
C THR A 246 -0.75 -19.10 -17.74
N ARG A 247 -0.94 -18.09 -18.59
CA ARG A 247 -1.59 -18.26 -19.90
C ARG A 247 -0.54 -18.79 -20.89
N SER A 248 -0.19 -20.06 -20.75
CA SER A 248 0.40 -20.94 -21.76
C SER A 248 0.91 -22.18 -21.04
N SER A 249 0.55 -23.35 -21.56
CA SER A 249 0.96 -24.65 -21.06
C SER A 249 2.49 -24.75 -21.09
N ASN A 250 3.12 -24.55 -19.93
CA ASN A 250 4.44 -25.08 -19.57
C ASN A 250 4.56 -25.03 -18.05
N THR A 251 4.48 -26.20 -17.44
CA THR A 251 4.60 -26.46 -16.01
C THR A 251 5.95 -25.92 -15.51
N LEU A 252 5.95 -25.26 -14.34
CA LEU A 252 7.13 -24.71 -13.66
C LEU A 252 8.08 -25.80 -13.14
N GLU A 253 8.76 -26.52 -14.02
CA GLU A 253 9.82 -27.47 -13.63
C GLU A 253 11.23 -26.86 -13.56
N ASN A 254 11.43 -25.59 -13.96
CA ASN A 254 12.77 -25.00 -14.05
C ASN A 254 13.07 -23.86 -13.05
N ILE A 255 12.47 -23.87 -11.84
CA ILE A 255 12.84 -22.91 -10.78
C ILE A 255 13.36 -23.64 -9.53
N LEU A 256 14.42 -24.43 -9.68
CA LEU A 256 15.35 -24.75 -8.59
C LEU A 256 16.76 -24.91 -9.18
N PRO A 257 17.79 -24.16 -8.72
CA PRO A 257 19.16 -24.50 -9.06
C PRO A 257 19.53 -25.85 -8.47
N MET A 258 20.30 -26.60 -9.26
CA MET A 258 20.68 -28.00 -9.09
C MET A 258 21.22 -28.34 -7.69
N LYS A 259 20.85 -29.54 -7.21
CA LYS A 259 21.55 -30.23 -6.13
C LYS A 259 23.04 -30.35 -6.48
N ASN A 260 23.91 -29.91 -5.58
CA ASN A 260 25.32 -30.28 -5.62
C ASN A 260 25.44 -31.77 -5.28
N ASN A 261 26.03 -32.53 -6.21
CA ASN A 261 26.63 -33.83 -5.94
C ASN A 261 28.01 -33.61 -5.29
N SER A 262 28.19 -34.11 -4.07
CA SER A 262 29.42 -34.69 -3.52
C SER A 262 29.04 -35.45 -2.26
#